data_AF-A0A2G9V247-F1
#
_entry.id   AF-A0A2G9V247-F1
#
_cell.length_a   1.000
_cell.length_b   1.000
_cell.length_c   1.000
_cell.angle_alpha   90.00
_cell.angle_beta   90.00
_cell.angle_gamma   90.00
#
_symmetry.space_group_name_H-M   'P 1'
#
loop_
_entity.id
_entity.type
_entity.pdbx_description
1 polymer ?
#
loop_
_entity_poly.entity_id
_entity_poly.type
_entity_poly.pdbx_seq_one_letter_code
_entity_poly.pdbx_strand_id
1 'polypeptide(L)'
;MCKDGFVGEKCDQCDIGYYGYPNCKECNCMGAGAKALECDATSGQCPCYANFTARTCDKCAVGFYDYPNCKACSCLIDGAKGQACDSKGQCYCKGNFEGERCDRCKPNFYNFPACEECNCHPAGVTPDFAGCDKVQPGELCSCRKNVDGRICDQCKPTFWDLQYHHADGCIECDCNLNGTLAMLNTCDLKSGQCLCKRNAAGRQCEKCADGFYNLEGFNQLGCEPCNCDIGGALRADCDGQTGQCRCRPRVTGLRCDKPIDNHYFPTLWHHQYEAEDGHTDEQRPVRFAVDETQFPAYSWRGYAVFSPIQEKINMDMDVAKASVYRLLFKYHNPTSVPITATVEIAPKMTHTQDIMQSEKVVFAPTSSPSVKEVTVAGKPFVLNPGKWTLAVNTKQRLFLDYIVVLPAEYYLGTILKERAAPPCEANNAHNSTCVDLLYPPMAIAARADITEATDTFKEVQIDGTTVDLKRVPIEHLPEIIGPASYVQTGDDKKVIEATIEVPEDYDYAVVVEYHNHKETQLPVTVEIVQDGNVKLNGSITIHSCPFATFCREVVSEGGKVAIVPLTKGPATVQLHVPPSADFGLAAINLIAKKEWNNEYLQQVIKN
;
A
#
# COMPACT_ATOMS: atom_id res chain seq x y z
N MET A 1 -97.60 -35.09 43.79
CA MET A 1 -96.24 -35.61 44.03
C MET A 1 -95.50 -35.58 42.71
N CYS A 2 -94.34 -34.93 42.67
CA CYS A 2 -93.49 -34.88 41.49
C CYS A 2 -92.69 -36.18 41.31
N LYS A 3 -92.23 -36.44 40.09
CA LYS A 3 -91.28 -37.54 39.80
C LYS A 3 -89.91 -37.16 40.37
N ASP A 4 -89.11 -38.16 40.75
CA ASP A 4 -87.75 -37.96 41.28
C ASP A 4 -86.92 -37.04 40.36
N GLY A 5 -86.24 -36.06 40.97
CA GLY A 5 -85.51 -35.00 40.28
C GLY A 5 -86.33 -33.78 39.79
N PHE A 6 -87.64 -33.70 40.09
CA PHE A 6 -88.50 -32.56 39.73
C PHE A 6 -89.15 -31.92 40.97
N VAL A 7 -89.24 -30.59 40.98
CA VAL A 7 -89.79 -29.77 42.09
C VAL A 7 -90.73 -28.67 41.56
N GLY A 8 -91.44 -28.00 42.47
CA GLY A 8 -92.40 -26.93 42.17
C GLY A 8 -93.86 -27.40 42.26
N GLU A 9 -94.81 -26.47 42.42
CA GLU A 9 -96.24 -26.80 42.56
C GLU A 9 -96.79 -27.55 41.33
N LYS A 10 -96.20 -27.31 40.16
CA LYS A 10 -96.55 -27.97 38.89
C LYS A 10 -95.48 -28.96 38.40
N CYS A 11 -94.46 -29.25 39.20
CA CYS A 11 -93.31 -30.06 38.80
C CYS A 11 -92.60 -29.53 37.53
N ASP A 12 -92.57 -28.21 37.39
CA ASP A 12 -92.08 -27.47 36.23
C ASP A 12 -90.63 -26.97 36.40
N GLN A 13 -89.93 -27.45 37.43
CA GLN A 13 -88.53 -27.15 37.72
C GLN A 13 -87.77 -28.43 38.08
N CYS A 14 -86.46 -28.43 37.88
CA CYS A 14 -85.61 -29.52 38.38
C CYS A 14 -85.32 -29.33 39.87
N ASP A 15 -85.32 -30.42 40.62
CA ASP A 15 -84.99 -30.42 42.05
C ASP A 15 -83.51 -30.09 42.29
N ILE A 16 -83.14 -29.74 43.52
CA ILE A 16 -81.76 -29.43 43.90
C ILE A 16 -80.87 -30.66 43.59
N GLY A 17 -79.79 -30.43 42.83
CA GLY A 17 -78.95 -31.52 42.31
C GLY A 17 -79.35 -32.07 40.94
N TYR A 18 -80.35 -31.47 40.28
CA TYR A 18 -80.77 -31.79 38.90
C TYR A 18 -80.84 -30.55 37.99
N TYR A 19 -80.66 -30.71 36.68
CA TYR A 19 -80.67 -29.61 35.69
C TYR A 19 -81.32 -29.99 34.34
N GLY A 20 -81.68 -29.00 33.53
CA GLY A 20 -82.08 -29.18 32.12
C GLY A 20 -83.56 -29.48 31.86
N TYR A 21 -84.47 -28.83 32.60
CA TYR A 21 -85.93 -28.94 32.38
C TYR A 21 -86.29 -28.77 30.88
N PRO A 22 -87.20 -29.59 30.30
CA PRO A 22 -88.12 -30.55 30.95
C PRO A 22 -87.54 -31.94 31.25
N ASN A 23 -86.28 -32.20 30.90
CA ASN A 23 -85.65 -33.51 31.10
C ASN A 23 -84.57 -33.41 32.19
N CYS A 24 -85.01 -33.30 33.45
CA CYS A 24 -84.13 -33.14 34.59
C CYS A 24 -83.13 -34.31 34.71
N LYS A 25 -81.83 -33.98 34.71
CA LYS A 25 -80.70 -34.91 34.85
C LYS A 25 -79.89 -34.58 36.08
N GLU A 26 -79.35 -35.59 36.74
CA GLU A 26 -78.52 -35.41 37.93
C GLU A 26 -77.22 -34.64 37.62
N CYS A 27 -76.87 -33.70 38.50
CA CYS A 27 -75.71 -32.83 38.38
C CYS A 27 -74.39 -33.61 38.37
N ASN A 28 -74.23 -34.63 39.21
CA ASN A 28 -73.01 -35.44 39.35
C ASN A 28 -71.75 -34.62 39.72
N CYS A 29 -71.88 -33.61 40.60
CA CYS A 29 -70.79 -32.76 41.07
C CYS A 29 -69.92 -33.40 42.17
N MET A 30 -69.49 -34.65 41.95
CA MET A 30 -68.69 -35.43 42.93
C MET A 30 -67.17 -35.40 42.64
N GLY A 31 -66.74 -34.65 41.62
CA GLY A 31 -65.32 -34.51 41.29
C GLY A 31 -64.54 -33.82 42.42
N ALA A 32 -63.26 -34.16 42.58
CA ALA A 32 -62.39 -33.59 43.62
C ALA A 32 -62.26 -32.05 43.54
N GLY A 33 -62.60 -31.46 42.38
CA GLY A 33 -62.58 -30.03 42.12
C GLY A 33 -63.92 -29.29 42.28
N ALA A 34 -65.00 -29.97 42.68
CA ALA A 34 -66.32 -29.35 42.85
C ALA A 34 -66.44 -28.69 44.24
N LYS A 35 -66.98 -27.46 44.29
CA LYS A 35 -67.21 -26.72 45.54
C LYS A 35 -68.50 -27.10 46.26
N ALA A 36 -69.49 -27.57 45.51
CA ALA A 36 -70.82 -27.92 46.00
C ALA A 36 -71.42 -29.03 45.13
N LEU A 37 -72.43 -29.73 45.67
CA LEU A 37 -73.17 -30.79 44.97
C LEU A 37 -74.23 -30.23 44.01
N GLU A 38 -74.66 -28.97 44.21
CA GLU A 38 -75.57 -28.26 43.31
C GLU A 38 -74.85 -27.81 42.02
N CYS A 39 -75.56 -27.83 40.90
CA CYS A 39 -75.10 -27.30 39.63
C CYS A 39 -76.05 -26.23 39.08
N ASP A 40 -75.59 -25.49 38.07
CA ASP A 40 -76.44 -24.53 37.35
C ASP A 40 -77.67 -25.23 36.74
N ALA A 41 -78.87 -24.74 37.06
CA ALA A 41 -80.14 -25.39 36.74
C ALA A 41 -80.41 -25.54 35.22
N THR A 42 -79.73 -24.76 34.38
CA THR A 42 -79.92 -24.77 32.91
C THR A 42 -78.82 -25.57 32.20
N SER A 43 -77.56 -25.29 32.49
CA SER A 43 -76.39 -25.87 31.82
C SER A 43 -75.87 -27.14 32.49
N GLY A 44 -76.18 -27.35 33.77
CA GLY A 44 -75.67 -28.45 34.57
C GLY A 44 -74.20 -28.32 34.97
N GLN A 45 -73.63 -27.12 34.87
CA GLN A 45 -72.24 -26.83 35.21
C GLN A 45 -72.07 -26.80 36.73
N CYS A 46 -71.17 -27.63 37.25
CA CYS A 46 -70.78 -27.64 38.65
C CYS A 46 -69.88 -26.43 38.98
N PRO A 47 -69.98 -25.87 40.20
CA PRO A 47 -69.12 -24.77 40.64
C PRO A 47 -67.71 -25.29 40.96
N CYS A 48 -66.77 -25.12 40.03
CA CYS A 48 -65.40 -25.62 40.18
C CYS A 48 -64.48 -24.68 40.98
N TYR A 49 -63.47 -25.23 41.65
CA TYR A 49 -62.27 -24.49 42.06
C TYR A 49 -61.48 -24.00 40.84
N ALA A 50 -60.72 -22.92 40.99
CA ALA A 50 -60.12 -22.18 39.88
C ALA A 50 -59.18 -23.03 38.99
N ASN A 51 -58.53 -24.04 39.56
CA ASN A 51 -57.63 -24.97 38.87
C ASN A 51 -58.35 -26.18 38.26
N PHE A 52 -59.69 -26.25 38.31
CA PHE A 52 -60.50 -27.33 37.74
C PHE A 52 -61.49 -26.79 36.69
N THR A 53 -61.90 -27.66 35.77
CA THR A 53 -62.78 -27.34 34.64
C THR A 53 -63.65 -28.53 34.26
N ALA A 54 -64.36 -28.41 33.13
CA ALA A 54 -65.42 -29.31 32.66
C ALA A 54 -66.70 -29.27 33.51
N ARG A 55 -67.76 -29.89 33.00
CA ARG A 55 -69.10 -29.84 33.59
C ARG A 55 -69.13 -30.33 35.05
N THR A 56 -68.37 -31.38 35.35
CA THR A 56 -68.33 -32.09 36.64
C THR A 56 -67.09 -31.78 37.48
N CYS A 57 -66.27 -30.79 37.08
CA CYS A 57 -65.02 -30.42 37.76
C CYS A 57 -64.02 -31.59 37.90
N ASP A 58 -64.04 -32.53 36.95
CA ASP A 58 -63.23 -33.76 36.91
C ASP A 58 -62.02 -33.65 35.97
N LYS A 59 -61.72 -32.44 35.49
CA LYS A 59 -60.54 -32.12 34.68
C LYS A 59 -59.83 -30.90 35.24
N CYS A 60 -58.52 -30.82 35.04
CA CYS A 60 -57.77 -29.61 35.40
C CYS A 60 -58.02 -28.49 34.39
N ALA A 61 -58.09 -27.25 34.88
CA ALA A 61 -58.17 -26.06 34.05
C ALA A 61 -56.90 -25.87 33.20
N VAL A 62 -56.98 -25.09 32.13
CA VAL A 62 -55.82 -24.77 31.28
C VAL A 62 -54.73 -24.11 32.14
N GLY A 63 -53.49 -24.60 32.01
CA GLY A 63 -52.38 -24.18 32.88
C GLY A 63 -52.23 -25.03 34.15
N PHE A 64 -53.01 -26.10 34.32
CA PHE A 64 -52.90 -27.07 35.41
C PHE A 64 -52.95 -28.52 34.90
N TYR A 65 -52.28 -29.45 35.59
CA TYR A 65 -52.19 -30.88 35.23
C TYR A 65 -52.22 -31.78 36.48
N ASP A 66 -52.27 -33.11 36.33
CA ASP A 66 -52.24 -34.09 37.44
C ASP A 66 -53.52 -34.11 38.31
N TYR A 67 -54.70 -34.40 37.70
CA TYR A 67 -55.95 -34.64 38.45
C TYR A 67 -55.81 -35.88 39.35
N PRO A 68 -56.23 -35.85 40.63
CA PRO A 68 -57.12 -34.87 41.27
C PRO A 68 -56.44 -33.65 41.92
N ASN A 69 -55.11 -33.54 41.86
CA ASN A 69 -54.38 -32.47 42.56
C ASN A 69 -54.30 -31.16 41.77
N CYS A 70 -54.36 -31.24 40.43
CA CYS A 70 -54.35 -30.09 39.51
C CYS A 70 -53.26 -29.05 39.86
N LYS A 71 -52.00 -29.45 39.69
CA LYS A 71 -50.78 -28.63 39.89
C LYS A 71 -50.58 -27.64 38.74
N ALA A 72 -50.05 -26.45 39.02
CA ALA A 72 -49.78 -25.45 38.00
C ALA A 72 -48.64 -25.87 37.05
N CYS A 73 -48.82 -25.63 35.75
CA CYS A 73 -47.76 -25.78 34.75
C CYS A 73 -46.63 -24.79 35.04
N SER A 74 -45.38 -25.23 34.85
CA SER A 74 -44.18 -24.42 35.12
C SER A 74 -43.49 -23.93 33.84
N CYS A 75 -44.22 -23.64 32.77
CA CYS A 75 -43.66 -23.28 31.47
C CYS A 75 -42.99 -21.90 31.45
N LEU A 76 -41.77 -21.80 30.91
CA LEU A 76 -41.09 -20.53 30.72
C LEU A 76 -41.53 -19.88 29.41
N ILE A 77 -42.04 -18.65 29.48
CA ILE A 77 -42.72 -18.00 28.34
C ILE A 77 -41.76 -17.65 27.19
N ASP A 78 -40.47 -17.51 27.49
CA ASP A 78 -39.44 -17.24 26.49
C ASP A 78 -39.34 -18.41 25.50
N GLY A 79 -39.36 -19.65 25.99
CA GLY A 79 -39.26 -20.85 25.17
C GLY A 79 -40.58 -21.56 24.88
N ALA A 80 -41.65 -21.34 25.66
CA ALA A 80 -42.93 -22.01 25.49
C ALA A 80 -43.88 -21.25 24.54
N LYS A 81 -44.74 -21.98 23.83
CA LYS A 81 -45.84 -21.42 23.01
C LYS A 81 -46.96 -20.80 23.85
N GLY A 82 -46.97 -21.06 25.16
CA GLY A 82 -47.93 -20.55 26.13
C GLY A 82 -47.69 -21.17 27.51
N GLN A 83 -48.56 -20.87 28.48
CA GLN A 83 -48.47 -21.39 29.85
C GLN A 83 -49.19 -22.74 30.06
N ALA A 84 -49.75 -23.32 29.00
CA ALA A 84 -50.40 -24.64 29.06
C ALA A 84 -49.37 -25.78 28.91
N CYS A 85 -49.64 -26.90 29.58
CA CYS A 85 -48.87 -28.13 29.51
C CYS A 85 -49.79 -29.34 29.29
N ASP A 86 -49.20 -30.50 28.99
CA ASP A 86 -49.93 -31.76 28.85
C ASP A 86 -50.35 -32.35 30.22
N SER A 87 -51.00 -33.52 30.20
CA SER A 87 -51.44 -34.20 31.42
C SER A 87 -50.31 -34.64 32.36
N LYS A 88 -49.05 -34.63 31.89
CA LYS A 88 -47.85 -34.98 32.66
C LYS A 88 -47.06 -33.75 33.12
N GLY A 89 -47.45 -32.55 32.71
CA GLY A 89 -46.75 -31.32 33.05
C GLY A 89 -45.76 -30.82 31.99
N GLN A 90 -45.65 -31.51 30.85
CA GLN A 90 -44.73 -31.14 29.76
C GLN A 90 -45.26 -29.93 29.00
N CYS A 91 -44.44 -28.89 28.90
CA CYS A 91 -44.78 -27.66 28.19
C CYS A 91 -44.60 -27.80 26.68
N TYR A 92 -45.40 -27.05 25.92
CA TYR A 92 -45.31 -27.01 24.45
C TYR A 92 -44.28 -25.97 23.99
N CYS A 93 -43.07 -26.42 23.65
CA CYS A 93 -41.96 -25.53 23.31
C CYS A 93 -42.06 -24.94 21.89
N LYS A 94 -41.49 -23.74 21.72
CA LYS A 94 -41.20 -23.10 20.42
C LYS A 94 -40.14 -23.92 19.68
N GLY A 95 -39.97 -23.65 18.39
CA GLY A 95 -39.16 -24.48 17.47
C GLY A 95 -37.77 -24.81 17.99
N ASN A 96 -37.07 -23.82 18.56
CA ASN A 96 -35.65 -23.90 18.93
C ASN A 96 -35.42 -24.24 20.41
N PHE A 97 -36.49 -24.56 21.16
CA PHE A 97 -36.45 -24.75 22.61
C PHE A 97 -36.87 -26.18 22.97
N GLU A 98 -36.32 -26.69 24.06
CA GLU A 98 -36.66 -27.99 24.63
C GLU A 98 -36.62 -27.96 26.16
N GLY A 99 -36.85 -29.13 26.79
CA GLY A 99 -36.98 -29.28 28.24
C GLY A 99 -38.44 -29.31 28.69
N GLU A 100 -38.68 -29.82 29.90
CA GLU A 100 -40.04 -29.92 30.45
C GLU A 100 -40.71 -28.56 30.61
N ARG A 101 -39.90 -27.52 30.86
CA ARG A 101 -40.33 -26.13 31.05
C ARG A 101 -40.02 -25.23 29.84
N CYS A 102 -39.47 -25.78 28.76
CA CYS A 102 -38.94 -25.01 27.63
C CYS A 102 -37.84 -24.00 28.05
N ASP A 103 -36.96 -24.45 28.93
CA ASP A 103 -35.96 -23.67 29.66
C ASP A 103 -34.53 -23.79 29.08
N ARG A 104 -34.38 -24.49 27.95
CA ARG A 104 -33.10 -24.67 27.27
C ARG A 104 -33.30 -24.68 25.75
N CYS A 105 -32.23 -24.40 25.02
CA CYS A 105 -32.22 -24.51 23.57
C CYS A 105 -32.10 -25.97 23.14
N LYS A 106 -32.68 -26.30 21.98
CA LYS A 106 -32.45 -27.58 21.31
C LYS A 106 -30.98 -27.73 20.89
N PRO A 107 -30.51 -28.96 20.62
CA PRO A 107 -29.20 -29.19 20.01
C PRO A 107 -29.01 -28.34 18.74
N ASN A 108 -27.80 -27.80 18.53
CA ASN A 108 -27.45 -26.83 17.47
C ASN A 108 -28.09 -25.44 17.58
N PHE A 109 -28.67 -25.10 18.74
CA PHE A 109 -29.09 -23.74 19.06
C PHE A 109 -28.42 -23.27 20.36
N TYR A 110 -28.11 -21.97 20.46
CA TYR A 110 -27.38 -21.41 21.59
C TYR A 110 -27.98 -20.09 22.07
N ASN A 111 -27.47 -19.56 23.19
CA ASN A 111 -27.84 -18.24 23.73
C ASN A 111 -29.30 -18.16 24.23
N PHE A 112 -29.69 -19.02 25.19
CA PHE A 112 -30.98 -18.88 25.88
C PHE A 112 -31.05 -17.50 26.59
N PRO A 113 -32.16 -16.74 26.50
CA PRO A 113 -33.50 -17.11 26.01
C PRO A 113 -33.76 -16.90 24.51
N ALA A 114 -32.77 -16.54 23.70
CA ALA A 114 -32.96 -16.30 22.25
C ALA A 114 -32.95 -17.60 21.42
N CYS A 115 -32.09 -18.57 21.75
CA CYS A 115 -31.95 -19.85 21.03
C CYS A 115 -31.77 -19.68 19.51
N GLU A 116 -30.64 -19.07 19.16
CA GLU A 116 -30.21 -18.74 17.80
C GLU A 116 -29.49 -19.93 17.13
N GLU A 117 -29.50 -19.98 15.80
CA GLU A 117 -28.81 -21.02 15.02
C GLU A 117 -27.29 -20.84 15.05
N CYS A 118 -26.53 -21.95 15.04
CA CYS A 118 -25.08 -21.89 14.92
C CYS A 118 -24.68 -21.36 13.53
N ASN A 119 -24.10 -20.15 13.45
CA ASN A 119 -23.62 -19.55 12.20
C ASN A 119 -22.10 -19.66 12.01
N CYS A 120 -21.52 -20.83 12.29
CA CYS A 120 -20.09 -21.06 12.13
C CYS A 120 -19.73 -21.29 10.65
N HIS A 121 -18.59 -20.75 10.21
CA HIS A 121 -18.10 -20.93 8.84
C HIS A 121 -17.60 -22.38 8.65
N PRO A 122 -18.12 -23.13 7.65
CA PRO A 122 -17.88 -24.57 7.54
C PRO A 122 -16.42 -24.94 7.24
N ALA A 123 -15.66 -24.06 6.59
CA ALA A 123 -14.23 -24.27 6.36
C ALA A 123 -13.37 -23.97 7.60
N GLY A 124 -13.90 -23.18 8.53
CA GLY A 124 -13.14 -22.66 9.65
C GLY A 124 -13.30 -23.43 10.95
N VAL A 125 -14.33 -24.26 11.07
CA VAL A 125 -14.56 -25.10 12.24
C VAL A 125 -13.75 -26.40 12.20
N THR A 126 -13.40 -26.91 13.37
CA THR A 126 -12.70 -28.20 13.48
C THR A 126 -13.60 -29.36 12.99
N PRO A 127 -13.00 -30.46 12.47
CA PRO A 127 -13.78 -31.60 11.97
C PRO A 127 -14.68 -32.28 13.02
N ASP A 128 -14.32 -32.16 14.31
CA ASP A 128 -15.04 -32.69 15.46
C ASP A 128 -16.10 -31.74 16.04
N PHE A 129 -16.30 -30.57 15.41
CA PHE A 129 -17.29 -29.61 15.85
C PHE A 129 -18.71 -30.17 15.74
N ALA A 130 -19.27 -30.57 16.88
CA ALA A 130 -20.55 -31.25 17.00
C ALA A 130 -21.75 -30.31 17.28
N GLY A 131 -21.55 -28.99 17.19
CA GLY A 131 -22.58 -27.98 17.44
C GLY A 131 -22.19 -26.98 18.54
N CYS A 132 -22.75 -25.77 18.44
CA CYS A 132 -22.49 -24.67 19.36
C CYS A 132 -23.10 -24.86 20.77
N ASP A 133 -23.89 -25.91 20.99
CA ASP A 133 -24.35 -26.32 22.33
C ASP A 133 -23.29 -27.09 23.13
N LYS A 134 -22.14 -27.42 22.50
CA LYS A 134 -21.05 -28.20 23.11
C LYS A 134 -19.80 -27.38 23.47
N VAL A 135 -19.79 -26.09 23.14
CA VAL A 135 -18.66 -25.20 23.45
C VAL A 135 -18.79 -24.56 24.83
N GLN A 136 -17.70 -23.99 25.34
CA GLN A 136 -17.70 -23.35 26.67
C GLN A 136 -18.59 -22.11 26.68
N PRO A 137 -19.20 -21.74 27.82
CA PRO A 137 -19.97 -20.50 27.93
C PRO A 137 -19.15 -19.28 27.49
N GLY A 138 -19.61 -18.58 26.45
CA GLY A 138 -18.93 -17.42 25.86
C GLY A 138 -18.29 -17.69 24.49
N GLU A 139 -18.06 -18.95 24.14
CA GLU A 139 -17.61 -19.36 22.80
C GLU A 139 -18.82 -19.75 21.93
N LEU A 140 -18.69 -19.62 20.61
CA LEU A 140 -19.74 -20.00 19.65
C LEU A 140 -19.30 -21.16 18.76
N CYS A 141 -18.05 -21.14 18.31
CA CYS A 141 -17.50 -22.09 17.35
C CYS A 141 -16.11 -22.55 17.80
N SER A 142 -15.77 -23.82 17.56
CA SER A 142 -14.40 -24.32 17.73
C SER A 142 -13.63 -24.15 16.43
N CYS A 143 -12.78 -23.11 16.35
CA CYS A 143 -12.04 -22.79 15.14
C CYS A 143 -10.83 -23.70 14.93
N ARG A 144 -10.49 -23.98 13.67
CA ARG A 144 -9.25 -24.62 13.28
C ARG A 144 -8.05 -23.78 13.71
N LYS A 145 -6.89 -24.43 13.79
CA LYS A 145 -5.67 -23.87 14.37
C LYS A 145 -5.29 -22.48 13.81
N ASN A 146 -5.40 -22.26 12.50
CA ASN A 146 -4.99 -21.03 11.83
C ASN A 146 -6.17 -20.09 11.51
N VAL A 147 -7.33 -20.34 12.12
CA VAL A 147 -8.57 -19.59 11.88
C VAL A 147 -8.96 -18.84 13.15
N ASP A 148 -9.54 -17.67 12.96
CA ASP A 148 -9.97 -16.73 13.99
C ASP A 148 -11.37 -16.18 13.67
N GLY A 149 -11.87 -15.34 14.56
CA GLY A 149 -13.20 -14.77 14.49
C GLY A 149 -14.22 -15.61 15.24
N ARG A 150 -15.27 -14.96 15.76
CA ARG A 150 -16.30 -15.60 16.58
C ARG A 150 -17.02 -16.74 15.85
N ILE A 151 -17.10 -16.65 14.53
CA ILE A 151 -17.71 -17.64 13.65
C ILE A 151 -16.69 -18.41 12.80
N CYS A 152 -15.39 -18.30 13.11
CA CYS A 152 -14.31 -18.95 12.38
C CYS A 152 -14.26 -18.61 10.87
N ASP A 153 -14.58 -17.37 10.50
CA ASP A 153 -14.65 -16.89 9.12
C ASP A 153 -13.39 -16.16 8.64
N GLN A 154 -12.40 -15.98 9.52
CA GLN A 154 -11.20 -15.18 9.24
C GLN A 154 -9.94 -16.00 9.50
N CYS A 155 -8.89 -15.77 8.73
CA CYS A 155 -7.58 -16.35 9.06
C CYS A 155 -6.93 -15.57 10.20
N LYS A 156 -6.16 -16.26 11.04
CA LYS A 156 -5.26 -15.60 11.98
C LYS A 156 -4.26 -14.73 11.21
N PRO A 157 -3.69 -13.69 11.85
CA PRO A 157 -2.57 -12.94 11.26
C PRO A 157 -1.47 -13.88 10.79
N THR A 158 -0.80 -13.53 9.70
CA THR A 158 0.21 -14.35 8.98
C THR A 158 -0.31 -15.59 8.25
N PHE A 159 -1.64 -15.75 8.14
CA PHE A 159 -2.28 -16.80 7.35
C PHE A 159 -3.34 -16.22 6.40
N TRP A 160 -3.63 -16.95 5.32
CA TRP A 160 -4.61 -16.58 4.29
C TRP A 160 -5.26 -17.84 3.69
N ASP A 161 -6.19 -17.62 2.76
CA ASP A 161 -6.86 -18.68 1.99
C ASP A 161 -7.61 -19.72 2.86
N LEU A 162 -8.66 -19.26 3.52
CA LEU A 162 -9.55 -20.11 4.32
C LEU A 162 -10.30 -21.10 3.43
N GLN A 163 -9.91 -22.37 3.46
CA GLN A 163 -10.54 -23.42 2.64
C GLN A 163 -10.81 -24.70 3.44
N TYR A 164 -11.90 -25.38 3.09
CA TYR A 164 -12.34 -26.59 3.80
C TYR A 164 -11.31 -27.72 3.77
N HIS A 165 -10.53 -27.81 2.69
CA HIS A 165 -9.56 -28.88 2.47
C HIS A 165 -8.22 -28.65 3.19
N HIS A 166 -7.95 -27.44 3.71
CA HIS A 166 -6.78 -27.15 4.52
C HIS A 166 -7.00 -27.68 5.95
N ALA A 167 -6.16 -28.62 6.41
CA ALA A 167 -6.32 -29.25 7.73
C ALA A 167 -6.44 -28.22 8.88
N ASP A 168 -5.65 -27.15 8.83
CA ASP A 168 -5.65 -26.06 9.81
C ASP A 168 -6.52 -24.85 9.40
N GLY A 169 -7.28 -24.98 8.31
CA GLY A 169 -8.22 -23.98 7.77
C GLY A 169 -7.55 -22.96 6.84
N CYS A 170 -6.51 -22.28 7.30
CA CYS A 170 -5.74 -21.30 6.52
C CYS A 170 -4.27 -21.74 6.36
N ILE A 171 -3.64 -21.28 5.27
CA ILE A 171 -2.23 -21.52 4.96
C ILE A 171 -1.39 -20.27 5.25
N GLU A 172 -0.10 -20.46 5.47
CA GLU A 172 0.80 -19.37 5.83
C GLU A 172 1.00 -18.38 4.67
N CYS A 173 1.19 -17.10 5.01
CA CYS A 173 1.54 -16.07 4.03
C CYS A 173 2.89 -16.38 3.36
N ASP A 174 3.89 -16.80 4.15
CA ASP A 174 5.24 -17.14 3.70
C ASP A 174 5.89 -15.98 2.93
N CYS A 175 5.87 -14.78 3.51
CA CYS A 175 6.46 -13.58 2.95
C CYS A 175 7.99 -13.60 3.06
N ASN A 176 8.70 -13.23 2.00
CA ASN A 176 10.13 -13.01 2.03
C ASN A 176 10.43 -11.72 2.80
N LEU A 177 10.96 -11.87 4.02
CA LEU A 177 11.20 -10.74 4.93
C LEU A 177 12.18 -9.70 4.38
N ASN A 178 13.10 -10.08 3.48
CA ASN A 178 14.04 -9.13 2.88
C ASN A 178 13.36 -8.16 1.91
N GLY A 179 12.31 -8.63 1.22
CA GLY A 179 11.53 -7.84 0.28
C GLY A 179 10.23 -7.28 0.86
N THR A 180 9.91 -7.56 2.12
CA THR A 180 8.66 -7.13 2.76
C THR A 180 8.91 -5.95 3.70
N LEU A 181 7.99 -4.97 3.70
CA LEU A 181 8.05 -3.79 4.57
C LEU A 181 8.02 -4.20 6.04
N ALA A 182 8.90 -3.58 6.84
CA ALA A 182 9.04 -3.82 8.27
C ALA A 182 9.15 -5.31 8.67
N MET A 183 9.65 -6.16 7.76
CA MET A 183 9.75 -7.60 7.95
C MET A 183 8.44 -8.26 8.44
N LEU A 184 7.30 -7.71 8.02
CA LEU A 184 5.99 -8.28 8.34
C LEU A 184 5.78 -9.57 7.55
N ASN A 185 5.16 -10.56 8.17
CA ASN A 185 4.69 -11.80 7.53
C ASN A 185 3.15 -11.79 7.38
N THR A 186 2.53 -10.62 7.42
CA THR A 186 1.10 -10.46 7.13
C THR A 186 0.89 -10.26 5.63
N CYS A 187 -0.22 -10.78 5.14
CA CYS A 187 -0.62 -10.69 3.75
C CYS A 187 -2.12 -10.46 3.62
N ASP A 188 -2.57 -10.07 2.43
CA ASP A 188 -3.99 -9.98 2.14
C ASP A 188 -4.68 -11.34 2.31
N LEU A 189 -5.78 -11.38 3.08
CA LEU A 189 -6.44 -12.62 3.51
C LEU A 189 -6.99 -13.46 2.35
N LYS A 190 -7.18 -12.87 1.16
CA LYS A 190 -7.77 -13.52 -0.02
C LYS A 190 -6.74 -13.87 -1.09
N SER A 191 -5.87 -12.92 -1.44
CA SER A 191 -4.86 -13.09 -2.49
C SER A 191 -3.53 -13.61 -1.98
N GLY A 192 -3.29 -13.51 -0.67
CA GLY A 192 -2.01 -13.88 -0.07
C GLY A 192 -0.88 -12.92 -0.40
N GLN A 193 -1.17 -11.74 -0.96
CA GLN A 193 -0.18 -10.75 -1.34
C GLN A 193 0.44 -10.10 -0.09
N CYS A 194 1.75 -10.24 0.04
CA CYS A 194 2.57 -9.62 1.08
C CYS A 194 2.81 -8.12 0.79
N LEU A 195 3.14 -7.36 1.84
CA LEU A 195 3.39 -5.92 1.77
C LEU A 195 4.81 -5.62 1.29
N CYS A 196 5.03 -5.67 -0.03
CA CYS A 196 6.38 -5.54 -0.58
C CYS A 196 6.97 -4.15 -0.39
N LYS A 197 8.29 -4.11 -0.18
CA LYS A 197 9.11 -2.91 -0.33
C LYS A 197 8.91 -2.35 -1.73
N ARG A 198 9.14 -1.04 -1.88
CA ARG A 198 8.79 -0.28 -3.09
C ARG A 198 9.27 -0.92 -4.41
N ASN A 199 10.50 -1.43 -4.43
CA ASN A 199 11.13 -1.99 -5.63
C ASN A 199 11.13 -3.53 -5.65
N ALA A 200 10.44 -4.16 -4.69
CA ALA A 200 10.21 -5.60 -4.65
C ALA A 200 8.82 -5.95 -5.20
N ALA A 201 8.66 -7.18 -5.67
CA ALA A 201 7.45 -7.68 -6.31
C ALA A 201 7.29 -9.19 -6.10
N GLY A 202 6.18 -9.73 -6.57
CA GLY A 202 5.78 -11.12 -6.32
C GLY A 202 4.82 -11.22 -5.14
N ARG A 203 4.11 -12.36 -5.05
CA ARG A 203 3.15 -12.59 -3.97
C ARG A 203 3.85 -12.55 -2.61
N GLN A 204 5.05 -13.12 -2.54
CA GLN A 204 5.87 -13.24 -1.35
C GLN A 204 6.95 -12.14 -1.27
N CYS A 205 6.96 -11.16 -2.19
CA CYS A 205 8.01 -10.15 -2.29
C CYS A 205 9.41 -10.76 -2.51
N GLU A 206 9.46 -11.87 -3.24
CA GLU A 206 10.65 -12.70 -3.44
C GLU A 206 11.53 -12.27 -4.62
N LYS A 207 11.04 -11.34 -5.45
CA LYS A 207 11.74 -10.86 -6.64
C LYS A 207 11.71 -9.34 -6.74
N CYS A 208 12.57 -8.77 -7.57
CA CYS A 208 12.52 -7.35 -7.86
C CYS A 208 11.36 -7.02 -8.81
N ALA A 209 10.83 -5.80 -8.68
CA ALA A 209 9.91 -5.22 -9.65
C ALA A 209 10.63 -5.00 -11.01
N ASP A 210 9.87 -4.93 -12.09
CA ASP A 210 10.43 -4.68 -13.43
C ASP A 210 11.24 -3.37 -13.45
N GLY A 211 12.47 -3.44 -13.99
CA GLY A 211 13.39 -2.30 -13.98
C GLY A 211 14.28 -2.19 -12.73
N PHE A 212 14.21 -3.19 -11.84
CA PHE A 212 15.06 -3.30 -10.65
C PHE A 212 15.74 -4.67 -10.54
N TYR A 213 16.84 -4.72 -9.79
CA TYR A 213 17.62 -5.94 -9.52
C TYR A 213 18.26 -5.90 -8.12
N ASN A 214 18.91 -7.00 -7.72
CA ASN A 214 19.66 -7.12 -6.46
C ASN A 214 18.78 -6.89 -5.20
N LEU A 215 17.89 -7.85 -4.90
CA LEU A 215 17.04 -7.79 -3.71
C LEU A 215 17.87 -7.99 -2.44
N GLU A 216 18.07 -6.92 -1.68
CA GLU A 216 18.86 -6.91 -0.46
C GLU A 216 18.03 -6.53 0.76
N GLY A 217 18.15 -7.30 1.83
CA GLY A 217 17.33 -7.11 3.04
C GLY A 217 17.61 -5.78 3.75
N PHE A 218 18.85 -5.29 3.71
CA PHE A 218 19.24 -4.01 4.31
C PHE A 218 18.75 -2.81 3.50
N ASN A 219 18.40 -2.95 2.23
CA ASN A 219 17.94 -1.82 1.42
C ASN A 219 16.47 -1.51 1.76
N GLN A 220 16.17 -0.29 2.24
CA GLN A 220 14.79 0.09 2.59
C GLN A 220 13.82 0.07 1.40
N LEU A 221 14.33 0.21 0.18
CA LEU A 221 13.54 0.09 -1.06
C LEU A 221 13.51 -1.35 -1.61
N GLY A 222 14.32 -2.25 -1.07
CA GLY A 222 14.43 -3.66 -1.45
C GLY A 222 15.44 -3.90 -2.58
N CYS A 223 15.15 -3.37 -3.77
CA CYS A 223 15.98 -3.56 -4.97
C CYS A 223 16.55 -2.24 -5.51
N GLU A 224 17.63 -2.36 -6.28
CA GLU A 224 18.30 -1.26 -6.97
C GLU A 224 17.79 -1.09 -8.41
N PRO A 225 17.74 0.15 -8.95
CA PRO A 225 17.31 0.36 -10.32
C PRO A 225 18.37 -0.15 -11.33
N CYS A 226 17.92 -0.84 -12.38
CA CYS A 226 18.80 -1.34 -13.45
C CYS A 226 19.57 -0.20 -14.15
N ASN A 227 18.92 0.97 -14.30
CA ASN A 227 19.46 2.10 -15.06
C ASN A 227 19.86 1.75 -16.50
N CYS A 228 19.04 0.94 -17.18
CA CYS A 228 19.26 0.60 -18.58
C CYS A 228 19.24 1.86 -19.47
N ASP A 229 20.27 2.01 -20.31
CA ASP A 229 20.38 3.14 -21.22
C ASP A 229 19.24 3.11 -22.24
N ILE A 230 18.51 4.22 -22.30
CA ILE A 230 17.29 4.33 -23.11
C ILE A 230 17.59 4.20 -24.61
N GLY A 231 18.78 4.61 -25.07
CA GLY A 231 19.20 4.50 -26.46
C GLY A 231 19.82 3.15 -26.80
N GLY A 232 20.57 2.57 -25.87
CA GLY A 232 21.33 1.34 -26.08
C GLY A 232 20.62 0.04 -25.68
N ALA A 233 19.64 0.10 -24.78
CA ALA A 233 18.83 -1.05 -24.39
C ALA A 233 17.59 -1.21 -25.29
N LEU A 234 17.07 -2.43 -25.36
CA LEU A 234 15.80 -2.74 -26.05
C LEU A 234 14.60 -2.24 -25.25
N ARG A 235 14.68 -2.30 -23.92
CA ARG A 235 13.66 -1.90 -22.95
C ARG A 235 14.34 -1.45 -21.64
N ALA A 236 13.56 -0.89 -20.72
CA ALA A 236 14.03 -0.46 -19.40
C ALA A 236 14.16 -1.59 -18.36
N ASP A 237 13.59 -2.78 -18.63
CA ASP A 237 13.76 -3.97 -17.79
C ASP A 237 15.14 -4.61 -17.95
N CYS A 238 15.62 -5.20 -16.85
CA CYS A 238 16.83 -5.99 -16.82
C CYS A 238 16.58 -7.34 -16.13
N ASP A 239 17.59 -8.19 -16.12
CA ASP A 239 17.58 -9.39 -15.29
C ASP A 239 17.57 -9.04 -13.80
N GLY A 240 16.56 -9.53 -13.07
CA GLY A 240 16.30 -9.12 -11.68
C GLY A 240 17.32 -9.58 -10.63
N GLN A 241 18.27 -10.44 -11.00
CA GLN A 241 19.37 -10.84 -10.11
C GLN A 241 20.66 -10.13 -10.48
N THR A 242 21.03 -10.17 -11.77
CA THR A 242 22.33 -9.67 -12.25
C THR A 242 22.34 -8.19 -12.60
N GLY A 243 21.17 -7.59 -12.85
CA GLY A 243 21.06 -6.21 -13.33
C GLY A 243 21.35 -6.06 -14.83
N GLN A 244 21.61 -7.15 -15.55
CA GLN A 244 22.01 -7.07 -16.96
C GLN A 244 20.83 -6.65 -17.85
N CYS A 245 20.97 -5.48 -18.45
CA CYS A 245 20.02 -4.94 -19.41
C CYS A 245 20.11 -5.69 -20.76
N ARG A 246 18.99 -5.75 -21.48
CA ARG A 246 18.94 -6.37 -22.82
C ARG A 246 19.41 -5.39 -23.88
N CYS A 247 20.68 -5.50 -24.28
CA CYS A 247 21.30 -4.54 -25.18
C CYS A 247 20.89 -4.72 -26.64
N ARG A 248 20.83 -3.60 -27.37
CA ARG A 248 20.68 -3.58 -28.83
C ARG A 248 21.94 -4.17 -29.50
N PRO A 249 21.83 -4.61 -30.77
CA PRO A 249 23.00 -5.08 -31.51
C PRO A 249 24.14 -4.06 -31.47
N ARG A 250 25.37 -4.54 -31.23
CA ARG A 250 26.61 -3.74 -31.15
C ARG A 250 26.70 -2.79 -29.94
N VAL A 251 25.84 -2.97 -28.95
CA VAL A 251 25.87 -2.30 -27.65
C VAL A 251 26.15 -3.33 -26.55
N THR A 252 26.91 -2.95 -25.54
CA THR A 252 27.33 -3.80 -24.42
C THR A 252 27.39 -3.01 -23.11
N GLY A 253 27.81 -3.68 -22.04
CA GLY A 253 27.82 -3.16 -20.67
C GLY A 253 26.57 -3.56 -19.89
N LEU A 254 26.66 -3.47 -18.56
CA LEU A 254 25.55 -3.80 -17.67
C LEU A 254 24.30 -2.99 -18.00
N ARG A 255 24.49 -1.71 -18.32
CA ARG A 255 23.45 -0.72 -18.63
C ARG A 255 23.23 -0.53 -20.13
N CYS A 256 23.90 -1.28 -21.00
CA CYS A 256 23.86 -1.05 -22.45
C CYS A 256 24.28 0.37 -22.86
N ASP A 257 25.27 0.93 -22.17
CA ASP A 257 25.74 2.30 -22.32
C ASP A 257 27.12 2.40 -22.98
N LYS A 258 27.64 1.28 -23.52
CA LYS A 258 28.94 1.21 -24.19
C LYS A 258 28.83 0.54 -25.54
N PRO A 259 29.53 1.03 -26.58
CA PRO A 259 29.63 0.27 -27.82
C PRO A 259 30.52 -0.96 -27.58
N ILE A 260 30.33 -2.02 -28.36
CA ILE A 260 31.32 -3.11 -28.40
C ILE A 260 32.64 -2.61 -29.01
N ASP A 261 33.71 -3.40 -28.88
CA ASP A 261 35.01 -3.06 -29.45
C ASP A 261 34.91 -2.71 -30.96
N ASN A 262 35.69 -1.72 -31.38
CA ASN A 262 35.71 -1.15 -32.74
C ASN A 262 34.39 -0.53 -33.21
N HIS A 263 33.47 -0.19 -32.29
CA HIS A 263 32.27 0.57 -32.57
C HIS A 263 32.25 1.86 -31.73
N TYR A 264 31.46 2.85 -32.17
CA TYR A 264 31.23 4.07 -31.42
C TYR A 264 29.75 4.44 -31.50
N PHE A 265 29.27 5.20 -30.52
CA PHE A 265 27.97 5.86 -30.65
C PHE A 265 28.12 7.10 -31.52
N PRO A 266 27.38 7.22 -32.64
CA PRO A 266 27.37 8.45 -33.40
C PRO A 266 26.80 9.56 -32.52
N THR A 267 27.64 10.53 -32.17
CA THR A 267 27.22 11.71 -31.43
C THR A 267 26.43 12.65 -32.36
N LEU A 268 25.87 13.74 -31.82
CA LEU A 268 25.27 14.81 -32.65
C LEU A 268 26.23 15.32 -33.74
N TRP A 269 27.54 15.19 -33.50
CA TRP A 269 28.62 15.61 -34.39
C TRP A 269 28.89 14.62 -35.53
N HIS A 270 28.21 13.47 -35.58
CA HIS A 270 28.38 12.51 -36.67
C HIS A 270 27.84 13.02 -38.02
N HIS A 271 27.04 14.09 -38.01
CA HIS A 271 26.61 14.84 -39.19
C HIS A 271 27.23 16.25 -39.24
N GLN A 272 28.44 16.41 -38.69
CA GLN A 272 29.24 17.61 -38.80
C GLN A 272 29.95 17.64 -40.16
N TYR A 273 29.79 18.75 -40.87
CA TYR A 273 30.49 19.04 -42.12
C TYR A 273 31.36 20.28 -41.89
N GLU A 274 32.66 20.10 -41.97
CA GLU A 274 33.67 21.15 -41.81
C GLU A 274 33.60 22.11 -43.00
N ALA A 275 33.51 23.42 -42.73
CA ALA A 275 33.32 24.41 -43.79
C ALA A 275 34.58 24.59 -44.64
N GLU A 276 35.75 24.36 -44.06
CA GLU A 276 37.05 24.42 -44.73
C GLU A 276 37.31 23.26 -45.70
N ASP A 277 36.61 22.13 -45.53
CA ASP A 277 36.65 21.01 -46.48
C ASP A 277 35.68 21.22 -47.66
N GLY A 278 34.94 22.33 -47.66
CA GLY A 278 34.10 22.75 -48.77
C GLY A 278 34.89 23.15 -50.03
N HIS A 279 34.15 23.45 -51.09
CA HIS A 279 34.70 23.88 -52.37
C HIS A 279 33.92 25.06 -52.99
N THR A 280 34.52 25.75 -53.95
CA THR A 280 33.82 26.77 -54.77
C THR A 280 33.03 26.11 -55.91
N ASP A 281 32.23 26.88 -56.65
CA ASP A 281 31.51 26.35 -57.83
C ASP A 281 32.47 25.77 -58.89
N GLU A 282 33.72 26.24 -58.94
CA GLU A 282 34.79 25.72 -59.80
C GLU A 282 35.57 24.55 -59.19
N GLN A 283 35.07 23.92 -58.13
CA GLN A 283 35.72 22.80 -57.42
C GLN A 283 37.11 23.15 -56.83
N ARG A 284 37.37 24.43 -56.55
CA ARG A 284 38.59 24.85 -55.84
C ARG A 284 38.38 24.76 -54.32
N PRO A 285 39.41 24.40 -53.54
CA PRO A 285 39.28 24.30 -52.09
C PRO A 285 38.96 25.65 -51.46
N VAL A 286 38.20 25.62 -50.37
CA VAL A 286 37.86 26.80 -49.57
C VAL A 286 39.12 27.40 -48.92
N ARG A 287 39.18 28.74 -48.91
CA ARG A 287 40.15 29.52 -48.14
C ARG A 287 39.69 29.56 -46.68
N PHE A 288 40.54 29.03 -45.81
CA PHE A 288 40.30 29.00 -44.37
C PHE A 288 41.45 29.68 -43.62
N ALA A 289 41.21 30.03 -42.36
CA ALA A 289 42.18 30.60 -41.43
C ALA A 289 42.27 29.75 -40.16
N VAL A 290 43.35 29.95 -39.40
CA VAL A 290 43.72 29.13 -38.22
C VAL A 290 44.05 30.00 -36.99
N ASP A 291 43.61 31.25 -37.00
CA ASP A 291 43.91 32.23 -35.95
C ASP A 291 42.97 32.05 -34.75
N GLU A 292 43.50 31.46 -33.67
CA GLU A 292 42.77 31.22 -32.41
C GLU A 292 42.34 32.51 -31.70
N THR A 293 42.97 33.65 -31.98
CA THR A 293 42.57 34.93 -31.38
C THR A 293 41.27 35.45 -31.99
N GLN A 294 40.99 35.08 -33.24
CA GLN A 294 39.80 35.48 -33.99
C GLN A 294 38.68 34.45 -33.87
N PHE A 295 39.03 33.17 -33.73
CA PHE A 295 38.09 32.08 -33.54
C PHE A 295 38.70 31.05 -32.59
N PRO A 296 38.51 31.18 -31.26
CA PRO A 296 39.04 30.21 -30.31
C PRO A 296 38.37 28.84 -30.47
N ALA A 297 39.17 27.77 -30.39
CA ALA A 297 38.73 26.37 -30.45
C ALA A 297 37.89 26.02 -31.70
N TYR A 298 38.37 26.43 -32.89
CA TYR A 298 37.84 25.95 -34.16
C TYR A 298 38.05 24.43 -34.31
N SER A 299 37.18 23.74 -35.06
CA SER A 299 37.28 22.30 -35.31
C SER A 299 38.36 21.97 -36.34
N TRP A 300 38.79 20.71 -36.33
CA TRP A 300 39.63 20.11 -37.38
C TRP A 300 40.85 20.96 -37.80
N ARG A 301 40.80 21.62 -38.96
CA ARG A 301 41.95 22.32 -39.57
C ARG A 301 41.88 23.84 -39.45
N GLY A 302 40.71 24.42 -39.27
CA GLY A 302 40.50 25.87 -39.31
C GLY A 302 39.05 26.25 -39.55
N TYR A 303 38.80 27.51 -39.88
CA TYR A 303 37.45 28.01 -40.20
C TYR A 303 37.43 28.75 -41.55
N ALA A 304 36.34 28.59 -42.30
CA ALA A 304 36.11 29.28 -43.56
C ALA A 304 35.94 30.79 -43.36
N VAL A 305 36.63 31.58 -44.18
CA VAL A 305 36.57 33.05 -44.12
C VAL A 305 35.83 33.59 -45.33
N PHE A 306 34.63 34.15 -45.11
CA PHE A 306 33.89 34.84 -46.16
C PHE A 306 34.44 36.24 -46.39
N SER A 307 34.50 36.65 -47.65
CA SER A 307 34.98 37.96 -48.08
C SER A 307 34.55 38.24 -49.53
N PRO A 308 34.77 39.44 -50.09
CA PRO A 308 34.51 39.68 -51.52
C PRO A 308 35.28 38.77 -52.48
N ILE A 309 36.30 38.05 -52.01
CA ILE A 309 37.11 37.10 -52.81
C ILE A 309 36.62 35.65 -52.63
N GLN A 310 35.92 35.36 -51.52
CA GLN A 310 35.28 34.08 -51.24
C GLN A 310 33.88 34.38 -50.73
N GLU A 311 32.98 34.64 -51.67
CA GLU A 311 31.60 35.00 -51.36
C GLU A 311 30.69 33.77 -51.18
N LYS A 312 31.08 32.63 -51.74
CA LYS A 312 30.29 31.39 -51.72
C LYS A 312 31.19 30.18 -51.46
N ILE A 313 30.71 29.29 -50.59
CA ILE A 313 31.28 27.96 -50.39
C ILE A 313 30.18 26.91 -50.54
N ASN A 314 30.54 25.73 -51.02
CA ASN A 314 29.67 24.56 -51.16
C ASN A 314 30.24 23.41 -50.33
N MET A 315 29.38 22.74 -49.59
CA MET A 315 29.70 21.53 -48.83
C MET A 315 28.85 20.38 -49.37
N ASP A 316 29.50 19.30 -49.79
CA ASP A 316 28.82 18.09 -50.23
C ASP A 316 28.51 17.21 -49.02
N MET A 317 27.26 16.73 -48.94
CA MET A 317 26.79 15.87 -47.85
C MET A 317 26.05 14.64 -48.38
N ASP A 318 26.08 13.57 -47.58
CA ASP A 318 25.38 12.32 -47.85
C ASP A 318 24.28 12.13 -46.79
N VAL A 319 23.04 12.09 -47.25
CA VAL A 319 21.87 11.88 -46.40
C VAL A 319 21.50 10.41 -46.50
N ALA A 320 21.62 9.68 -45.39
CA ALA A 320 21.34 8.24 -45.37
C ALA A 320 19.85 7.90 -45.21
N LYS A 321 19.05 8.79 -44.60
CA LYS A 321 17.65 8.54 -44.23
C LYS A 321 16.77 9.74 -44.54
N ALA A 322 15.53 9.50 -44.98
CA ALA A 322 14.54 10.56 -45.12
C ALA A 322 14.13 11.09 -43.74
N SER A 323 14.28 12.39 -43.51
CA SER A 323 13.82 13.06 -42.28
C SER A 323 13.64 14.55 -42.51
N VAL A 324 13.25 15.27 -41.47
CA VAL A 324 13.30 16.73 -41.41
C VAL A 324 14.52 17.16 -40.59
N TYR A 325 15.32 18.07 -41.10
CA TYR A 325 16.65 18.41 -40.61
C TYR A 325 16.74 19.86 -40.17
N ARG A 326 17.37 20.09 -39.01
CA ARG A 326 17.79 21.43 -38.57
C ARG A 326 19.28 21.59 -38.85
N LEU A 327 19.67 22.76 -39.37
CA LEU A 327 21.08 23.05 -39.62
C LEU A 327 21.61 23.96 -38.52
N LEU A 328 22.68 23.54 -37.85
CA LEU A 328 23.35 24.33 -36.81
C LEU A 328 24.69 24.81 -37.31
N PHE A 329 24.86 26.12 -37.44
CA PHE A 329 26.05 26.76 -37.95
C PHE A 329 26.91 27.25 -36.78
N LYS A 330 28.14 26.76 -36.66
CA LYS A 330 29.12 27.29 -35.70
C LYS A 330 29.87 28.44 -36.37
N TYR A 331 29.57 29.67 -35.95
CA TYR A 331 30.02 30.87 -36.63
C TYR A 331 30.58 31.92 -35.66
N HIS A 332 31.34 32.86 -36.21
CA HIS A 332 31.71 34.09 -35.53
C HIS A 332 31.51 35.26 -36.50
N ASN A 333 30.71 36.23 -36.09
CA ASN A 333 30.58 37.50 -36.79
C ASN A 333 31.43 38.55 -36.05
N PRO A 334 32.65 38.86 -36.53
CA PRO A 334 33.55 39.83 -35.91
C PRO A 334 33.14 41.28 -36.17
N THR A 335 32.09 41.52 -36.95
CA THR A 335 31.65 42.88 -37.31
C THR A 335 30.66 43.42 -36.28
N SER A 336 30.52 44.74 -36.21
CA SER A 336 29.57 45.40 -35.29
C SER A 336 28.11 45.35 -35.77
N VAL A 337 27.84 44.76 -36.94
CA VAL A 337 26.51 44.72 -37.56
C VAL A 337 26.10 43.29 -37.93
N PRO A 338 24.79 42.97 -37.94
CA PRO A 338 24.33 41.66 -38.41
C PRO A 338 24.72 41.42 -39.87
N ILE A 339 25.20 40.21 -40.17
CA ILE A 339 25.54 39.75 -41.52
C ILE A 339 24.37 38.96 -42.08
N THR A 340 23.98 39.23 -43.32
CA THR A 340 23.00 38.41 -44.03
C THR A 340 23.71 37.47 -44.98
N ALA A 341 23.39 36.18 -44.91
CA ALA A 341 23.86 35.16 -45.84
C ALA A 341 22.67 34.41 -46.45
N THR A 342 22.84 33.87 -47.64
CA THR A 342 21.86 32.96 -48.26
C THR A 342 22.37 31.54 -48.06
N VAL A 343 21.53 30.68 -47.49
CA VAL A 343 21.82 29.26 -47.29
C VAL A 343 20.93 28.47 -48.23
N GLU A 344 21.53 27.65 -49.09
CA GLU A 344 20.84 26.88 -50.14
C GLU A 344 21.23 25.41 -50.02
N ILE A 345 20.27 24.50 -50.05
CA ILE A 345 20.53 23.06 -50.11
C ILE A 345 19.85 22.47 -51.33
N ALA A 346 20.63 21.77 -52.17
CA ALA A 346 20.17 21.24 -53.45
C ALA A 346 20.60 19.76 -53.61
N PRO A 347 19.75 18.90 -54.20
CA PRO A 347 20.12 17.52 -54.49
C PRO A 347 21.14 17.48 -55.64
N LYS A 348 22.18 16.65 -55.51
CA LYS A 348 23.23 16.46 -56.52
C LYS A 348 22.85 15.37 -57.56
N MET A 349 21.92 14.47 -57.21
CA MET A 349 21.38 13.45 -58.12
C MET A 349 19.89 13.70 -58.38
N THR A 350 19.49 13.74 -59.65
CA THR A 350 18.16 14.16 -60.13
C THR A 350 17.11 13.03 -60.20
N HIS A 351 17.37 11.86 -59.62
CA HIS A 351 16.41 10.75 -59.60
C HIS A 351 15.32 10.90 -58.52
N THR A 352 15.40 11.93 -57.68
CA THR A 352 14.41 12.24 -56.66
C THR A 352 13.56 13.43 -57.10
N GLN A 353 12.27 13.47 -56.72
CA GLN A 353 11.40 14.65 -56.90
C GLN A 353 11.79 15.82 -55.97
N ASP A 354 13.01 15.82 -55.46
CA ASP A 354 13.49 16.77 -54.47
C ASP A 354 13.75 18.13 -55.10
N ILE A 355 13.36 19.17 -54.36
CA ILE A 355 13.54 20.55 -54.78
C ILE A 355 14.61 21.23 -53.94
N MET A 356 15.29 22.20 -54.57
CA MET A 356 16.20 23.10 -53.87
C MET A 356 15.43 23.90 -52.81
N GLN A 357 16.00 23.98 -51.61
CA GLN A 357 15.47 24.78 -50.50
C GLN A 357 16.47 25.89 -50.18
N SER A 358 16.00 27.12 -50.03
CA SER A 358 16.84 28.31 -49.82
C SER A 358 16.23 29.22 -48.77
N GLU A 359 17.07 29.81 -47.91
CA GLU A 359 16.65 30.78 -46.91
C GLU A 359 17.71 31.89 -46.73
N LYS A 360 17.24 33.11 -46.42
CA LYS A 360 18.11 34.21 -46.00
C LYS A 360 18.27 34.20 -44.49
N VAL A 361 19.51 34.00 -44.04
CA VAL A 361 19.86 33.86 -42.63
C VAL A 361 20.59 35.11 -42.15
N VAL A 362 20.20 35.59 -40.98
CA VAL A 362 20.88 36.70 -40.29
C VAL A 362 21.77 36.14 -39.17
N PHE A 363 23.07 36.42 -39.28
CA PHE A 363 24.11 36.12 -38.30
C PHE A 363 24.41 37.37 -37.48
N ALA A 364 24.02 37.39 -36.21
CA ALA A 364 24.21 38.54 -35.32
C ALA A 364 25.70 38.74 -34.98
N PRO A 365 26.15 39.96 -34.63
CA PRO A 365 27.48 40.19 -34.07
C PRO A 365 27.74 39.31 -32.84
N THR A 366 28.96 38.78 -32.73
CA THR A 366 29.32 37.88 -31.63
C THR A 366 30.69 38.27 -31.07
N SER A 367 30.86 38.25 -29.75
CA SER A 367 32.17 38.43 -29.10
C SER A 367 33.01 37.15 -29.07
N SER A 368 32.37 35.99 -29.20
CA SER A 368 33.01 34.66 -29.27
C SER A 368 32.24 33.75 -30.24
N PRO A 369 32.82 32.64 -30.70
CA PRO A 369 32.15 31.70 -31.59
C PRO A 369 30.81 31.18 -31.05
N SER A 370 29.72 31.41 -31.77
CA SER A 370 28.36 31.07 -31.39
C SER A 370 27.72 30.06 -32.35
N VAL A 371 26.54 29.53 -32.00
CA VAL A 371 25.79 28.60 -32.83
C VAL A 371 24.49 29.26 -33.29
N LYS A 372 24.19 29.16 -34.59
CA LYS A 372 22.93 29.63 -35.18
C LYS A 372 22.15 28.47 -35.78
N GLU A 373 20.90 28.31 -35.33
CA GLU A 373 19.95 27.43 -36.02
C GLU A 373 19.42 28.10 -37.30
N VAL A 374 19.42 27.34 -38.39
CA VAL A 374 18.92 27.73 -39.70
C VAL A 374 17.78 26.78 -40.11
N THR A 375 16.67 27.38 -40.52
CA THR A 375 15.42 26.74 -40.94
C THR A 375 14.87 27.47 -42.17
N VAL A 376 14.04 26.85 -43.01
CA VAL A 376 13.38 27.49 -44.16
C VAL A 376 11.97 27.93 -43.78
N ALA A 377 11.69 29.22 -43.88
CA ALA A 377 10.41 29.81 -43.45
C ALA A 377 9.98 29.39 -42.03
N GLY A 378 10.95 29.23 -41.11
CA GLY A 378 10.72 28.78 -39.74
C GLY A 378 10.44 27.28 -39.59
N LYS A 379 10.62 26.48 -40.65
CA LYS A 379 10.45 25.02 -40.67
C LYS A 379 11.78 24.30 -40.97
N PRO A 380 12.02 23.10 -40.41
CA PRO A 380 13.22 22.32 -40.74
C PRO A 380 13.25 21.93 -42.24
N PHE A 381 14.45 21.67 -42.76
CA PHE A 381 14.68 21.25 -44.15
C PHE A 381 14.19 19.81 -44.37
N VAL A 382 13.52 19.53 -45.48
CA VAL A 382 13.12 18.15 -45.83
C VAL A 382 14.23 17.55 -46.69
N LEU A 383 14.92 16.52 -46.21
CA LEU A 383 15.99 15.86 -46.98
C LEU A 383 15.70 14.36 -47.10
N ASN A 384 15.73 13.87 -48.34
CA ASN A 384 15.60 12.45 -48.68
C ASN A 384 16.97 11.78 -48.89
N PRO A 385 17.06 10.44 -48.83
CA PRO A 385 18.32 9.74 -48.97
C PRO A 385 19.01 10.05 -50.31
N GLY A 386 20.28 10.42 -50.27
CA GLY A 386 21.07 10.77 -51.44
C GLY A 386 22.15 11.82 -51.17
N LYS A 387 22.80 12.26 -52.25
CA LYS A 387 23.83 13.30 -52.20
C LYS A 387 23.22 14.69 -52.33
N TRP A 388 23.59 15.58 -51.43
CA TRP A 388 23.15 16.97 -51.41
C TRP A 388 24.35 17.91 -51.37
N THR A 389 24.15 19.13 -51.83
CA THR A 389 25.14 20.21 -51.73
C THR A 389 24.51 21.37 -50.96
N LEU A 390 25.18 21.78 -49.89
CA LEU A 390 24.82 22.94 -49.07
C LEU A 390 25.73 24.11 -49.43
N ALA A 391 25.15 25.15 -50.00
CA ALA A 391 25.83 26.38 -50.35
C ALA A 391 25.53 27.49 -49.32
N VAL A 392 26.56 28.23 -48.95
CA VAL A 392 26.46 29.41 -48.10
C VAL A 392 27.04 30.59 -48.87
N ASN A 393 26.27 31.67 -49.01
CA ASN A 393 26.64 32.83 -49.82
C ASN A 393 26.54 34.13 -49.02
N THR A 394 27.68 34.81 -48.82
CA THR A 394 27.75 36.19 -48.33
C THR A 394 29.04 36.89 -48.75
N LYS A 395 28.94 38.16 -49.14
CA LYS A 395 30.09 39.03 -49.44
C LYS A 395 30.70 39.66 -48.19
N GLN A 396 30.02 39.55 -47.04
CA GLN A 396 30.43 40.14 -45.77
C GLN A 396 31.40 39.23 -45.02
N ARG A 397 32.20 39.80 -44.12
CA ARG A 397 33.23 39.06 -43.38
C ARG A 397 32.62 38.22 -42.26
N LEU A 398 32.26 36.98 -42.58
CA LEU A 398 31.75 35.95 -41.67
C LEU A 398 32.81 34.85 -41.50
N PHE A 399 32.99 34.37 -40.28
CA PHE A 399 33.80 33.18 -40.02
C PHE A 399 32.87 32.00 -39.72
N LEU A 400 33.06 30.88 -40.40
CA LEU A 400 32.25 29.68 -40.28
C LEU A 400 33.17 28.48 -40.08
N ASP A 401 32.96 27.76 -38.98
CA ASP A 401 33.75 26.60 -38.59
C ASP A 401 33.16 25.34 -39.24
N TYR A 402 31.98 24.94 -38.77
CA TYR A 402 31.27 23.77 -39.31
C TYR A 402 29.76 23.94 -39.28
N ILE A 403 29.09 22.98 -39.92
CA ILE A 403 27.64 22.86 -39.93
C ILE A 403 27.26 21.47 -39.46
N VAL A 404 26.37 21.38 -38.47
CA VAL A 404 25.75 20.12 -38.05
C VAL A 404 24.39 19.98 -38.71
N VAL A 405 24.20 18.89 -39.45
CA VAL A 405 22.95 18.54 -40.14
C VAL A 405 22.14 17.58 -39.24
N LEU A 406 21.25 18.12 -38.42
CA LEU A 406 20.62 17.37 -37.33
C LEU A 406 19.24 16.81 -37.71
N PRO A 407 19.05 15.47 -37.76
CA PRO A 407 17.74 14.89 -38.08
C PRO A 407 16.72 15.01 -36.95
N ALA A 408 15.44 14.94 -37.30
CA ALA A 408 14.30 15.07 -36.42
C ALA A 408 14.37 14.17 -35.19
N GLU A 409 14.84 12.93 -35.36
CA GLU A 409 14.93 11.92 -34.32
C GLU A 409 15.78 12.36 -33.12
N TYR A 410 16.78 13.22 -33.33
CA TYR A 410 17.66 13.70 -32.26
C TYR A 410 17.04 14.84 -31.44
N TYR A 411 16.19 15.68 -32.04
CA TYR A 411 15.59 16.83 -31.33
C TYR A 411 14.10 16.66 -31.00
N LEU A 412 13.41 15.71 -31.64
CA LEU A 412 12.03 15.31 -31.35
C LEU A 412 11.94 14.08 -30.43
N GLY A 413 13.05 13.40 -30.16
CA GLY A 413 13.08 12.27 -29.22
C GLY A 413 12.79 12.73 -27.79
N THR A 414 11.51 12.77 -27.40
CA THR A 414 11.08 13.03 -26.01
C THR A 414 11.62 11.97 -25.05
N ILE A 415 11.81 10.74 -25.55
CA ILE A 415 12.35 9.58 -24.84
C ILE A 415 13.80 9.80 -24.33
N LEU A 416 14.60 10.66 -24.96
CA LEU A 416 15.98 10.95 -24.50
C LEU A 416 16.03 11.92 -23.31
N LYS A 417 14.90 12.53 -22.92
CA LYS A 417 14.84 13.56 -21.87
C LYS A 417 14.37 13.05 -20.50
N GLU A 418 13.79 11.85 -20.43
CA GLU A 418 13.20 11.33 -19.20
C GLU A 418 14.02 10.15 -18.67
N ARG A 419 15.17 10.43 -18.04
CA ARG A 419 15.68 9.52 -17.01
C ARG A 419 14.96 9.86 -15.72
N ALA A 420 14.30 8.88 -15.11
CA ALA A 420 13.77 9.05 -13.77
C ALA A 420 14.94 9.41 -12.84
N ALA A 421 14.88 10.60 -12.24
CA ALA A 421 15.92 11.05 -11.34
C ALA A 421 15.99 10.10 -10.13
N PRO A 422 17.19 9.77 -9.62
CA PRO A 422 17.32 8.92 -8.45
C PRO A 422 16.68 9.58 -7.23
N PRO A 423 16.32 8.80 -6.19
CA PRO A 423 15.96 9.36 -4.90
C PRO A 423 17.00 10.35 -4.37
N CYS A 424 16.55 11.44 -3.75
CA CYS A 424 17.46 12.37 -3.11
C CYS A 424 18.15 11.70 -1.91
N GLU A 425 19.48 11.66 -1.92
CA GLU A 425 20.31 11.24 -0.79
C GLU A 425 20.65 12.43 0.10
N ALA A 426 20.72 12.20 1.41
CA ALA A 426 20.98 13.25 2.40
C ALA A 426 22.26 14.07 2.08
N ASN A 427 23.33 13.40 1.66
CA ASN A 427 24.63 14.04 1.43
C ASN A 427 24.76 14.79 0.08
N ASN A 428 23.86 14.54 -0.88
CA ASN A 428 24.00 14.99 -2.27
C ASN A 428 22.77 15.72 -2.86
N ALA A 429 21.73 15.96 -2.04
CA ALA A 429 20.47 16.55 -2.47
C ALA A 429 20.60 17.94 -3.15
N HIS A 430 21.66 18.70 -2.85
CA HIS A 430 21.84 20.05 -3.41
C HIS A 430 22.59 20.10 -4.76
N ASN A 431 23.26 19.01 -5.16
CA ASN A 431 24.20 19.01 -6.28
C ASN A 431 23.72 18.20 -7.50
N SER A 432 22.54 17.58 -7.43
CA SER A 432 22.03 16.70 -8.48
C SER A 432 20.53 16.85 -8.68
N THR A 433 20.04 16.46 -9.87
CA THR A 433 18.60 16.32 -10.11
C THR A 433 18.16 14.99 -9.50
N CYS A 434 17.34 15.07 -8.46
CA CYS A 434 16.85 13.92 -7.70
C CYS A 434 15.35 14.07 -7.41
N VAL A 435 14.71 12.98 -6.97
CA VAL A 435 13.30 12.93 -6.61
C VAL A 435 13.16 12.75 -5.11
N ASP A 436 12.33 13.59 -4.47
CA ASP A 436 12.02 13.44 -3.05
C ASP A 436 11.17 12.18 -2.81
N LEU A 437 11.71 11.28 -1.99
CA LEU A 437 10.94 10.20 -1.38
C LEU A 437 10.24 10.78 -0.15
N LEU A 438 8.91 10.73 -0.14
CA LEU A 438 8.10 11.14 1.00
C LEU A 438 7.31 9.96 1.53
N TYR A 439 6.88 10.04 2.78
CA TYR A 439 5.88 9.13 3.32
C TYR A 439 4.53 9.84 3.46
N PRO A 440 3.40 9.12 3.36
CA PRO A 440 2.09 9.69 3.68
C PRO A 440 2.05 10.29 5.09
N PRO A 441 1.26 11.35 5.32
CA PRO A 441 1.09 11.89 6.66
C PRO A 441 0.45 10.85 7.59
N MET A 442 1.00 10.68 8.79
CA MET A 442 0.47 9.76 9.81
C MET A 442 -0.53 10.49 10.70
N ALA A 443 -1.60 9.81 11.10
CA ALA A 443 -2.52 10.29 12.13
C ALA A 443 -1.89 10.04 13.52
N ILE A 444 -1.02 10.95 13.93
CA ILE A 444 -0.21 10.80 15.16
C ILE A 444 -1.07 11.19 16.37
N ALA A 445 -1.24 10.25 17.30
CA ALA A 445 -1.92 10.49 18.57
C ALA A 445 -0.99 11.11 19.63
N ALA A 446 0.26 10.66 19.68
CA ALA A 446 1.32 11.23 20.50
C ALA A 446 2.69 11.03 19.84
N ARG A 447 3.63 11.94 20.10
CA ARG A 447 4.97 11.94 19.49
C ARG A 447 6.02 12.26 20.55
N ALA A 448 7.09 11.49 20.55
CA ALA A 448 8.34 11.80 21.23
C ALA A 448 9.40 12.04 20.15
N ASP A 449 9.79 13.30 19.95
CA ASP A 449 10.74 13.70 18.91
C ASP A 449 11.75 14.72 19.41
N ILE A 450 12.77 14.95 18.60
CA ILE A 450 13.79 15.96 18.89
C ILE A 450 13.36 17.26 18.23
N THR A 451 13.38 18.32 19.01
CA THR A 451 13.18 19.68 18.50
C THR A 451 14.49 20.45 18.60
N GLU A 452 14.56 21.65 18.01
CA GLU A 452 15.75 22.49 18.15
C GLU A 452 16.10 22.78 19.61
N ALA A 453 15.13 22.79 20.53
CA ALA A 453 15.28 23.19 21.93
C ALA A 453 15.45 22.02 22.93
N THR A 454 14.98 20.81 22.62
CA THR A 454 14.95 19.68 23.57
C THR A 454 15.37 18.37 22.92
N ASP A 455 16.23 17.61 23.58
CA ASP A 455 16.45 16.20 23.27
C ASP A 455 15.52 15.35 24.15
N THR A 456 14.74 14.49 23.50
CA THR A 456 13.76 13.63 24.15
C THR A 456 14.33 12.26 24.46
N PHE A 457 15.41 11.86 23.77
CA PHE A 457 15.99 10.52 23.88
C PHE A 457 17.18 10.51 24.81
N LYS A 458 17.21 9.53 25.72
CA LYS A 458 18.26 9.40 26.73
C LYS A 458 18.86 8.00 26.74
N GLU A 459 20.17 7.92 26.93
CA GLU A 459 20.86 6.66 27.17
C GLU A 459 20.77 6.27 28.65
N VAL A 460 20.26 5.07 28.94
CA VAL A 460 20.23 4.51 30.29
C VAL A 460 21.57 3.85 30.60
N GLN A 461 22.25 4.36 31.63
CA GLN A 461 23.53 3.86 32.13
C GLN A 461 23.33 2.64 33.04
N ILE A 462 24.42 1.90 33.29
CA ILE A 462 24.42 0.68 34.12
C ILE A 462 23.93 0.95 35.56
N ASP A 463 24.16 2.16 36.07
CA ASP A 463 23.72 2.60 37.40
C ASP A 463 22.25 3.07 37.45
N GLY A 464 21.54 3.00 36.32
CA GLY A 464 20.15 3.44 36.18
C GLY A 464 19.99 4.94 35.96
N THR A 465 21.07 5.72 35.87
CA THR A 465 20.99 7.14 35.49
C THR A 465 20.81 7.30 33.98
N THR A 466 20.25 8.43 33.55
CA THR A 466 19.99 8.73 32.14
C THR A 466 20.85 9.89 31.66
N VAL A 467 21.44 9.77 30.47
CA VAL A 467 22.28 10.82 29.85
C VAL A 467 21.68 11.19 28.50
N ASP A 468 21.62 12.49 28.19
CA ASP A 468 21.14 12.97 26.90
C ASP A 468 22.06 12.52 25.76
N LEU A 469 21.48 12.15 24.62
CA LEU A 469 22.23 11.77 23.44
C LEU A 469 22.83 12.99 22.75
N LYS A 470 23.87 12.76 21.93
CA LYS A 470 24.41 13.80 21.06
C LYS A 470 23.54 13.88 19.81
N ARG A 471 23.42 15.07 19.21
CA ARG A 471 22.76 15.20 17.90
C ARG A 471 23.66 14.71 16.77
N VAL A 472 23.04 14.21 15.70
CA VAL A 472 23.74 13.89 14.45
C VAL A 472 24.29 15.20 13.83
N PRO A 473 25.56 15.26 13.41
CA PRO A 473 26.12 16.44 12.77
C PRO A 473 25.41 16.82 11.46
N ILE A 474 25.31 18.13 11.18
CA ILE A 474 24.66 18.68 9.97
C ILE A 474 25.32 18.16 8.67
N GLU A 475 26.61 17.82 8.73
CA GLU A 475 27.35 17.24 7.60
C GLU A 475 26.82 15.85 7.17
N HIS A 476 26.23 15.10 8.11
CA HIS A 476 25.66 13.78 7.86
C HIS A 476 24.14 13.80 7.74
N LEU A 477 23.50 14.81 8.34
CA LEU A 477 22.06 14.98 8.31
C LEU A 477 21.73 16.47 8.14
N PRO A 478 21.54 16.95 6.90
CA PRO A 478 21.29 18.36 6.64
C PRO A 478 20.00 18.86 7.32
N GLU A 479 19.96 20.16 7.65
CA GLU A 479 18.80 20.79 8.32
C GLU A 479 17.47 20.60 7.60
N ILE A 480 17.47 20.41 6.27
CA ILE A 480 16.26 20.19 5.48
C ILE A 480 15.50 18.91 5.89
N ILE A 481 16.21 17.90 6.41
CA ILE A 481 15.62 16.63 6.86
C ILE A 481 15.06 16.78 8.30
N GLY A 482 15.73 17.60 9.12
CA GLY A 482 15.44 17.79 10.54
C GLY A 482 16.46 17.12 11.46
N PRO A 483 16.40 17.39 12.78
CA PRO A 483 17.35 16.85 13.75
C PRO A 483 17.09 15.38 14.08
N ALA A 484 18.16 14.65 14.44
CA ALA A 484 18.09 13.30 14.99
C ALA A 484 19.14 13.12 16.11
N SER A 485 18.86 12.23 17.05
CA SER A 485 19.77 11.86 18.14
C SER A 485 20.64 10.71 17.67
N TYR A 486 21.93 10.84 17.89
CA TYR A 486 22.94 9.95 17.38
C TYR A 486 23.10 8.76 18.32
N VAL A 487 22.65 7.59 17.86
CA VAL A 487 22.73 6.34 18.59
C VAL A 487 23.96 5.59 18.12
N GLN A 488 25.00 5.61 18.93
CA GLN A 488 26.26 4.91 18.68
C GLN A 488 26.56 3.92 19.82
N THR A 489 26.67 2.64 19.47
CA THR A 489 27.08 1.57 20.39
C THR A 489 28.47 1.08 20.02
N GLY A 490 29.30 0.82 21.04
CA GLY A 490 30.63 0.23 20.88
C GLY A 490 30.52 -1.30 20.90
N ASP A 491 31.30 -1.93 21.77
CA ASP A 491 31.26 -3.38 21.97
C ASP A 491 30.08 -3.84 22.86
N ASP A 492 29.52 -2.92 23.64
CA ASP A 492 28.39 -3.17 24.54
C ASP A 492 27.04 -2.73 23.96
N LYS A 493 25.98 -3.45 24.34
CA LYS A 493 24.60 -3.05 24.07
C LYS A 493 24.23 -1.80 24.86
N LYS A 494 23.33 -0.98 24.32
CA LYS A 494 22.82 0.23 25.00
C LYS A 494 21.30 0.22 25.05
N VAL A 495 20.74 0.91 26.04
CA VAL A 495 19.30 1.13 26.16
C VAL A 495 19.03 2.61 25.96
N ILE A 496 18.20 2.93 24.98
CA ILE A 496 17.75 4.30 24.72
C ILE A 496 16.29 4.41 25.16
N GLU A 497 15.98 5.38 26.01
CA GLU A 497 14.67 5.59 26.58
C GLU A 497 14.06 6.92 26.11
N ALA A 498 12.74 6.91 25.88
CA ALA A 498 11.93 8.11 25.69
C ALA A 498 10.60 7.97 26.43
N THR A 499 10.13 9.08 27.01
CA THR A 499 8.79 9.16 27.63
C THR A 499 7.81 9.78 26.63
N ILE A 500 6.65 9.16 26.47
CA ILE A 500 5.57 9.64 25.60
C ILE A 500 4.29 9.82 26.42
N GLU A 501 3.61 10.95 26.24
CA GLU A 501 2.35 11.24 26.94
C GLU A 501 1.17 10.65 26.16
N VAL A 502 0.59 9.57 26.69
CA VAL A 502 -0.56 8.88 26.08
C VAL A 502 -1.83 9.71 26.29
N PRO A 503 -2.58 10.06 25.22
CA PRO A 503 -3.68 11.02 25.32
C PRO A 503 -4.98 10.45 25.91
N GLU A 504 -5.27 9.17 25.64
CA GLU A 504 -6.49 8.48 26.06
C GLU A 504 -6.25 6.96 26.28
N ASP A 505 -7.15 6.29 26.98
CA ASP A 505 -7.09 4.85 27.19
C ASP A 505 -7.48 4.13 25.89
N TYR A 506 -6.50 3.55 25.19
CA TYR A 506 -6.73 2.92 23.90
C TYR A 506 -5.61 1.93 23.48
N ASP A 507 -5.84 1.27 22.36
CA ASP A 507 -4.86 0.42 21.67
C ASP A 507 -4.04 1.26 20.67
N TYR A 508 -2.71 1.16 20.73
CA TYR A 508 -1.80 1.92 19.87
C TYR A 508 -0.83 1.03 19.09
N ALA A 509 -0.51 1.43 17.87
CA ALA A 509 0.66 0.98 17.12
C ALA A 509 1.80 1.98 17.32
N VAL A 510 3.05 1.50 17.27
CA VAL A 510 4.24 2.34 17.50
C VAL A 510 5.12 2.37 16.26
N VAL A 511 5.43 3.57 15.78
CA VAL A 511 6.27 3.81 14.60
C VAL A 511 7.49 4.63 14.97
N VAL A 512 8.66 4.14 14.59
CA VAL A 512 9.95 4.78 14.80
C VAL A 512 10.44 5.42 13.50
N GLU A 513 10.85 6.69 13.59
CA GLU A 513 11.48 7.43 12.49
C GLU A 513 12.99 7.49 12.71
N TYR A 514 13.77 7.13 11.70
CA TYR A 514 15.23 7.03 11.79
C TYR A 514 15.93 7.35 10.48
N HIS A 515 17.25 7.54 10.56
CA HIS A 515 18.16 7.67 9.43
C HIS A 515 19.37 6.77 9.64
N ASN A 516 19.83 6.06 8.61
CA ASN A 516 20.98 5.18 8.70
C ASN A 516 21.67 5.08 7.34
N HIS A 517 22.92 5.48 7.24
CA HIS A 517 23.67 5.43 5.98
C HIS A 517 24.35 4.07 5.73
N LYS A 518 24.42 3.19 6.73
CA LYS A 518 25.13 1.91 6.62
C LYS A 518 24.27 0.86 5.93
N GLU A 519 24.89 0.04 5.08
CA GLU A 519 24.28 -1.11 4.40
C GLU A 519 24.14 -2.31 5.34
N THR A 520 23.35 -2.15 6.40
CA THR A 520 23.16 -3.17 7.43
C THR A 520 21.70 -3.32 7.83
N GLN A 521 21.34 -4.51 8.34
CA GLN A 521 20.10 -4.75 9.07
C GLN A 521 20.43 -4.79 10.56
N LEU A 522 19.92 -3.84 11.32
CA LEU A 522 20.18 -3.73 12.76
C LEU A 522 18.88 -4.00 13.53
N PRO A 523 18.70 -5.21 14.10
CA PRO A 523 17.52 -5.52 14.90
C PRO A 523 17.60 -4.80 16.25
N VAL A 524 16.52 -4.10 16.63
CA VAL A 524 16.39 -3.39 17.91
C VAL A 524 15.15 -3.92 18.62
N THR A 525 15.32 -4.38 19.85
CA THR A 525 14.18 -4.81 20.68
C THR A 525 13.52 -3.57 21.29
N VAL A 526 12.20 -3.52 21.27
CA VAL A 526 11.41 -2.40 21.76
C VAL A 526 10.54 -2.87 22.91
N GLU A 527 10.74 -2.28 24.08
CA GLU A 527 9.97 -2.55 25.28
C GLU A 527 9.18 -1.31 25.68
N ILE A 528 7.88 -1.47 25.95
CA ILE A 528 7.02 -0.38 26.39
C ILE A 528 6.57 -0.66 27.81
N VAL A 529 6.87 0.25 28.72
CA VAL A 529 6.59 0.14 30.14
C VAL A 529 5.63 1.25 30.55
N GLN A 530 4.55 0.90 31.25
CA GLN A 530 3.61 1.85 31.84
C GLN A 530 3.14 1.34 33.21
N ASP A 531 3.11 2.23 34.19
CA ASP A 531 2.78 1.92 35.59
C ASP A 531 3.64 0.78 36.18
N GLY A 532 4.92 0.73 35.80
CA GLY A 532 5.88 -0.28 36.25
C GLY A 532 5.68 -1.67 35.64
N ASN A 533 4.75 -1.83 34.70
CA ASN A 533 4.49 -3.10 34.01
C ASN A 533 4.92 -3.01 32.54
N VAL A 534 5.52 -4.08 32.04
CA VAL A 534 5.80 -4.24 30.60
C VAL A 534 4.47 -4.47 29.89
N LYS A 535 4.11 -3.55 29.00
CA LYS A 535 2.88 -3.59 28.19
C LYS A 535 3.10 -4.25 26.84
N LEU A 536 4.30 -4.11 26.27
CA LEU A 536 4.69 -4.70 24.99
C LEU A 536 6.18 -5.03 25.00
N ASN A 537 6.54 -6.16 24.38
CA ASN A 537 7.90 -6.51 24.01
C ASN A 537 7.92 -6.95 22.54
N GLY A 538 8.40 -6.09 21.66
CA GLY A 538 8.46 -6.31 20.22
C GLY A 538 9.83 -5.98 19.64
N SER A 539 9.92 -5.86 18.32
CA SER A 539 11.16 -5.46 17.66
C SER A 539 10.91 -4.62 16.41
N ILE A 540 11.94 -3.85 16.05
CA ILE A 540 12.09 -3.16 14.76
C ILE A 540 13.42 -3.55 14.14
N THR A 541 13.56 -3.36 12.83
CA THR A 541 14.85 -3.52 12.15
C THR A 541 15.22 -2.22 11.46
N ILE A 542 16.32 -1.61 11.89
CA ILE A 542 16.86 -0.41 11.26
C ILE A 542 17.61 -0.85 10.00
N HIS A 543 17.14 -0.38 8.84
CA HIS A 543 17.69 -0.68 7.51
C HIS A 543 18.59 0.46 7.01
N SER A 544 19.23 0.29 5.86
CA SER A 544 19.88 1.37 5.14
C SER A 544 18.85 2.35 4.58
N CYS A 545 18.93 3.59 5.06
CA CYS A 545 18.09 4.72 4.68
C CYS A 545 18.99 5.96 4.45
N PRO A 546 19.70 6.04 3.31
CA PRO A 546 20.58 7.16 2.98
C PRO A 546 19.83 8.38 2.41
N PHE A 547 18.50 8.36 2.42
CA PHE A 547 17.65 9.33 1.73
C PHE A 547 17.49 10.65 2.49
N ALA A 548 17.10 11.70 1.77
CA ALA A 548 16.76 13.01 2.31
C ALA A 548 15.40 13.06 3.03
N THR A 549 14.97 11.94 3.61
CA THR A 549 13.77 11.79 4.46
C THR A 549 14.10 10.77 5.54
N PHE A 550 13.50 10.91 6.73
CA PHE A 550 13.53 9.83 7.71
C PHE A 550 12.75 8.62 7.19
N CYS A 551 13.29 7.42 7.43
CA CYS A 551 12.59 6.18 7.19
C CYS A 551 11.75 5.80 8.40
N ARG A 552 10.69 5.03 8.14
CA ARG A 552 9.74 4.58 9.16
C ARG A 552 9.80 3.08 9.31
N GLU A 553 9.80 2.63 10.56
CA GLU A 553 9.67 1.23 10.93
C GLU A 553 8.61 1.08 12.03
N VAL A 554 7.80 0.03 11.94
CA VAL A 554 6.75 -0.25 12.92
C VAL A 554 7.21 -1.35 13.87
N VAL A 555 6.91 -1.18 15.16
CA VAL A 555 7.16 -2.25 16.13
C VAL A 555 6.30 -3.46 15.76
N SER A 556 6.96 -4.60 15.61
CA SER A 556 6.33 -5.86 15.25
C SER A 556 6.50 -6.91 16.34
N GLU A 557 5.57 -7.85 16.41
CA GLU A 557 5.60 -9.02 17.30
C GLU A 557 5.07 -10.22 16.53
N GLY A 558 5.86 -11.30 16.41
CA GLY A 558 5.44 -12.51 15.70
C GLY A 558 5.11 -12.28 14.21
N GLY A 559 5.79 -11.34 13.54
CA GLY A 559 5.60 -11.04 12.12
C GLY A 559 4.35 -10.22 11.79
N LYS A 560 3.69 -9.62 12.78
CA LYS A 560 2.58 -8.67 12.59
C LYS A 560 2.87 -7.37 13.34
N VAL A 561 2.16 -6.30 12.96
CA VAL A 561 2.19 -5.03 13.70
C VAL A 561 1.79 -5.29 15.16
N ALA A 562 2.65 -4.85 16.08
CA ALA A 562 2.38 -4.96 17.50
C ALA A 562 1.38 -3.88 17.93
N ILE A 563 0.36 -4.28 18.67
CA ILE A 563 -0.66 -3.39 19.22
C ILE A 563 -0.53 -3.43 20.73
N VAL A 564 -0.29 -2.27 21.34
CA VAL A 564 -0.12 -2.11 22.79
C VAL A 564 -1.33 -1.41 23.42
N PRO A 565 -1.97 -2.00 24.44
CA PRO A 565 -2.99 -1.31 25.22
C PRO A 565 -2.33 -0.37 26.23
N LEU A 566 -2.59 0.93 26.11
CA LEU A 566 -2.05 1.97 26.99
C LEU A 566 -3.18 2.77 27.65
N THR A 567 -2.93 3.21 28.89
CA THR A 567 -3.79 4.15 29.61
C THR A 567 -3.28 5.56 29.44
N LYS A 568 -4.15 6.55 29.63
CA LYS A 568 -3.80 7.97 29.60
C LYS A 568 -2.73 8.30 30.64
N GLY A 569 -1.66 8.96 30.21
CA GLY A 569 -0.54 9.36 31.05
C GLY A 569 0.82 8.98 30.46
N PRO A 570 1.91 9.07 31.24
CA PRO A 570 3.25 8.80 30.73
C PRO A 570 3.44 7.30 30.48
N ALA A 571 3.97 6.97 29.31
CA ALA A 571 4.50 5.65 28.98
C ALA A 571 5.96 5.77 28.57
N THR A 572 6.77 4.81 28.96
CA THR A 572 8.21 4.78 28.71
C THR A 572 8.50 3.77 27.61
N VAL A 573 9.17 4.20 26.55
CA VAL A 573 9.62 3.35 25.45
C VAL A 573 11.13 3.15 25.55
N GLN A 574 11.56 1.90 25.66
CA GLN A 574 12.96 1.50 25.76
C GLN A 574 13.37 0.73 24.50
N LEU A 575 14.37 1.25 23.80
CA LEU A 575 15.02 0.66 22.64
C LEU A 575 16.31 -0.02 23.11
N HIS A 576 16.33 -1.35 23.07
CA HIS A 576 17.52 -2.15 23.39
C HIS A 576 18.34 -2.35 22.12
N VAL A 577 19.40 -1.55 21.98
CA VAL A 577 20.21 -1.44 20.77
C VAL A 577 21.42 -2.39 20.86
N PRO A 578 21.67 -3.23 19.84
CA PRO A 578 22.80 -4.16 19.84
C PRO A 578 24.15 -3.44 19.75
N PRO A 579 25.28 -4.13 20.02
CA PRO A 579 26.62 -3.61 19.78
C PRO A 579 26.87 -3.22 18.32
N SER A 580 27.86 -2.35 18.09
CA SER A 580 28.28 -1.89 16.75
C SER A 580 27.19 -1.23 15.90
N ALA A 581 26.17 -0.67 16.54
CA ALA A 581 25.09 0.08 15.92
C ALA A 581 25.45 1.57 15.80
N ASP A 582 25.00 2.17 14.71
CA ASP A 582 25.31 3.55 14.34
C ASP A 582 24.20 4.07 13.43
N PHE A 583 23.29 4.88 13.98
CA PHE A 583 22.17 5.47 13.26
C PHE A 583 21.64 6.72 13.97
N GLY A 584 20.85 7.52 13.25
CA GLY A 584 20.10 8.65 13.81
C GLY A 584 18.66 8.25 14.15
N LEU A 585 18.23 8.53 15.37
CA LEU A 585 16.86 8.34 15.84
C LEU A 585 16.14 9.70 15.84
N ALA A 586 15.04 9.83 15.11
CA ALA A 586 14.35 11.12 14.94
C ALA A 586 13.09 11.23 15.80
N ALA A 587 12.24 10.20 15.81
CA ALA A 587 10.99 10.22 16.55
C ALA A 587 10.44 8.83 16.87
N ILE A 588 9.61 8.75 17.91
CA ILE A 588 8.73 7.63 18.21
C ILE A 588 7.29 8.16 18.22
N ASN A 589 6.41 7.51 17.47
CA ASN A 589 5.04 7.94 17.25
C ASN A 589 4.05 6.88 17.72
N LEU A 590 3.04 7.29 18.48
CA LEU A 590 1.86 6.48 18.78
C LEU A 590 0.76 6.78 17.75
N ILE A 591 0.20 5.73 17.17
CA ILE A 591 -0.93 5.80 16.23
C ILE A 591 -2.06 4.97 16.82
N ALA A 592 -3.25 5.56 16.99
CA ALA A 592 -4.40 4.82 17.49
C ALA A 592 -4.74 3.67 16.54
N LYS A 593 -5.05 2.48 17.04
CA LYS A 593 -5.34 1.28 16.22
C LYS A 593 -6.40 1.50 15.15
N LYS A 594 -7.41 2.33 15.44
CA LYS A 594 -8.48 2.71 14.50
C LYS A 594 -8.00 3.56 13.31
N GLU A 595 -6.87 4.25 13.46
CA GLU A 595 -6.27 5.12 12.44
C GLU A 595 -5.04 4.48 11.78
N TRP A 596 -4.63 3.28 12.22
CA TRP A 596 -3.49 2.56 11.65
C TRP A 596 -3.74 2.18 10.18
N ASN A 597 -2.74 2.46 9.33
CA ASN A 597 -2.70 2.03 7.94
C ASN A 597 -1.26 1.66 7.55
N ASN A 598 -1.08 0.53 6.86
CA ASN A 598 0.22 0.05 6.40
C ASN A 598 0.86 1.01 5.36
N GLU A 599 0.08 1.82 4.66
CA GLU A 599 0.57 2.84 3.72
C GLU A 599 1.50 3.86 4.40
N TYR A 600 1.41 4.05 5.71
CA TYR A 600 2.31 4.92 6.47
C TYR A 600 3.78 4.50 6.41
N LEU A 601 4.05 3.23 6.06
CA LEU A 601 5.38 2.65 5.92
C LEU A 601 5.88 2.65 4.47
N GLN A 602 5.07 3.07 3.51
CA GLN A 602 5.41 3.01 2.09
C GLN A 602 5.77 4.40 1.56
N GLN A 603 6.91 4.51 0.87
CA GLN A 603 7.36 5.77 0.28
C GLN A 603 6.60 6.07 -1.01
N VAL A 604 6.23 7.33 -1.19
CA VAL A 604 5.65 7.92 -2.41
C VAL A 604 6.65 8.89 -3.04
N ILE A 605 6.56 9.07 -4.36
CA ILE A 605 7.32 10.12 -5.07
C ILE A 605 6.48 11.38 -5.09
N LYS A 606 7.09 12.52 -4.76
CA LYS A 606 6.48 13.83 -5.03
C LYS A 606 6.71 14.18 -6.50
N ASN A 607 5.65 14.12 -7.31
CA ASN A 607 5.69 14.54 -8.71
C ASN A 607 5.78 16.06 -8.86
#